data_AF-A0A415I080-F1
#
_entry.id   AF-A0A415I080-F1
#
_cell.length_a   1.000
_cell.length_b   1.000
_cell.length_c   1.000
_cell.angle_alpha   90.00
_cell.angle_beta   90.00
_cell.angle_gamma   90.00
#
_symmetry.space_group_name_H-M   'P 1'
#
loop_
_entity.id
_entity.type
_entity.pdbx_description
1 polymer ?
#
loop_
_entity_poly.entity_id
_entity_poly.type
_entity_poly.pdbx_seq_one_letter_code
_entity_poly.pdbx_strand_id
1 'polypeptide(L)'
;MKAREKDQILSEIQADTLDYKNAIHGEIISELERSGYVDITRTKDGSFFDITDKGRTFLNSGGFSTIEKEKTKSKYNKALIWIICAISTAIIGAIISLIVNPQ
;
A
#
# COMPACT_ATOMS: atom_id res chain seq x y z
N MET A 1 9.30 -5.73 -1.61
CA MET A 1 8.77 -6.44 -0.43
C MET A 1 7.25 -6.44 -0.47
N LYS A 2 6.59 -7.51 -0.02
CA LYS A 2 5.13 -7.62 -0.08
C LYS A 2 4.49 -6.90 1.11
N ALA A 3 3.45 -6.08 0.89
CA ALA A 3 2.74 -5.39 1.97
C ALA A 3 2.26 -6.33 3.08
N ARG A 4 1.85 -7.55 2.70
CA ARG A 4 1.39 -8.60 3.62
C ARG A 4 2.45 -9.02 4.64
N GLU A 5 3.74 -9.06 4.26
CA GLU A 5 4.83 -9.41 5.19
C GLU A 5 5.05 -8.29 6.22
N LYS A 6 4.91 -7.03 5.81
CA LYS A 6 5.01 -5.88 6.71
C LYS A 6 3.87 -5.84 7.74
N ASP A 7 2.65 -6.12 7.28
CA ASP A 7 1.47 -6.19 8.17
C ASP A 7 1.58 -7.36 9.16
N GLN A 8 2.12 -8.49 8.71
CA GLN A 8 2.34 -9.65 9.57
C GLN A 8 3.36 -9.33 10.68
N ILE A 9 4.51 -8.75 10.33
CA ILE A 9 5.55 -8.38 11.31
C ILE A 9 5.04 -7.35 12.31
N LEU A 10 4.29 -6.34 11.86
CA LEU A 10 3.66 -5.37 12.76
C LEU A 10 2.68 -6.02 13.75
N SER A 11 1.93 -7.03 13.28
CA SER A 11 0.99 -7.78 14.12
C SER A 11 1.72 -8.66 15.14
N GLU A 12 2.82 -9.30 14.73
CA GLU A 12 3.68 -10.11 15.60
C GLU A 12 4.36 -9.26 16.68
N ILE A 13 4.79 -8.04 16.34
CA ILE A 13 5.32 -7.06 17.31
C ILE A 13 4.22 -6.63 18.29
N GLN A 14 3.01 -6.35 17.81
CA GLN A 14 1.88 -6.00 18.68
C GLN A 14 1.53 -7.13 19.66
N ALA A 15 1.68 -8.39 19.23
CA ALA A 15 1.39 -9.57 20.03
C ALA A 15 2.56 -10.02 20.92
N ASP A 16 3.72 -9.35 20.84
CA ASP A 16 4.97 -9.75 21.50
C ASP A 16 5.42 -11.19 21.16
N THR A 17 5.15 -11.63 19.93
CA THR A 17 5.47 -12.98 19.43
C THR A 17 6.54 -12.98 18.34
N LEU A 18 7.17 -11.84 18.07
CA LEU A 18 8.13 -11.68 16.97
C LEU A 18 9.40 -12.50 17.23
N ASP A 19 9.68 -13.50 16.39
CA ASP A 19 10.96 -14.20 16.38
C ASP A 19 11.98 -13.50 15.48
N TYR A 20 12.78 -12.63 16.10
CA TYR A 20 13.78 -11.82 15.41
C TYR A 20 14.92 -12.64 14.76
N LYS A 21 15.09 -13.93 15.09
CA LYS A 21 16.22 -14.74 14.58
C LYS A 21 16.17 -15.02 13.08
N ASN A 22 15.04 -14.79 12.42
CA ASN A 22 14.93 -14.93 10.97
C ASN A 22 15.41 -13.65 10.27
N ALA A 23 16.51 -13.76 9.52
CA ALA A 23 17.21 -12.65 8.84
C ALA A 23 16.33 -11.78 7.89
N ILE A 24 15.10 -12.24 7.56
CA ILE A 24 14.14 -11.54 6.71
C ILE A 24 13.51 -10.33 7.43
N HIS A 25 13.47 -10.32 8.77
CA HIS A 25 12.79 -9.27 9.51
C HIS A 25 13.60 -7.98 9.66
N GLY A 26 14.94 -8.03 9.61
CA GLY A 26 15.79 -6.89 9.95
C GLY A 26 15.56 -5.65 9.06
N GLU A 27 15.45 -5.84 7.74
CA GLU A 27 15.21 -4.73 6.82
C GLU A 27 13.79 -4.15 6.97
N ILE A 28 12.79 -5.02 7.16
CA ILE A 28 11.39 -4.61 7.36
C ILE A 28 11.24 -3.85 8.67
N ILE A 29 11.80 -4.37 9.75
CA ILE A 29 11.75 -3.74 11.07
C ILE A 29 12.45 -2.38 11.04
N SER A 30 13.59 -2.26 10.37
CA SER A 30 14.28 -0.97 10.19
C SER A 30 13.42 0.03 9.39
N GLU A 31 12.69 -0.44 8.39
CA GLU A 31 11.76 0.40 7.63
C GLU A 31 10.57 0.85 8.48
N LEU A 32 10.03 -0.04 9.32
CA LEU A 32 8.94 0.25 10.25
C LEU A 32 9.36 1.26 11.33
N GLU A 33 10.58 1.11 11.87
CA GLU A 33 11.22 2.06 12.79
C GLU A 33 11.37 3.44 12.13
N ARG A 34 11.98 3.49 10.93
CA ARG A 34 12.14 4.74 10.19
C ARG A 34 10.81 5.41 9.82
N SER A 35 9.76 4.63 9.63
CA SER A 35 8.42 5.13 9.32
C SER A 35 7.65 5.55 10.58
N GLY A 36 8.20 5.31 11.77
CA GLY A 36 7.62 5.64 13.07
C GLY A 36 6.41 4.76 13.42
N TYR A 37 6.36 3.52 12.93
CA TYR A 37 5.31 2.56 13.30
C TYR A 37 5.71 1.70 14.50
N VAL A 38 7.01 1.47 14.68
CA VAL A 38 7.60 0.65 15.74
C VAL A 38 8.74 1.43 16.38
N ASP A 39 8.86 1.36 17.70
CA ASP A 39 10.05 1.82 18.43
C ASP A 39 10.91 0.61 18.80
N ILE A 40 12.22 0.75 18.64
CA ILE A 40 13.18 -0.32 18.92
C ILE A 40 14.12 0.12 20.02
N THR A 41 14.03 -0.54 21.16
CA THR A 41 14.95 -0.34 22.27
C THR A 41 16.03 -1.41 22.22
N ARG A 42 17.25 -1.01 21.80
CA ARG A 42 18.41 -1.90 21.72
C ARG A 42 19.21 -1.81 23.04
N THR A 43 19.31 -2.92 23.75
CA THR A 43 20.05 -3.03 25.03
C THR A 43 21.19 -4.04 24.90
N LYS A 44 22.02 -4.18 25.94
CA LYS A 44 23.08 -5.20 25.99
C LYS A 44 22.52 -6.63 26.02
N ASP A 45 21.29 -6.79 26.49
CA ASP A 45 20.65 -8.09 26.71
C ASP A 45 19.74 -8.51 25.52
N GLY A 46 19.48 -7.60 24.58
CA GLY A 46 18.64 -7.87 23.43
C GLY A 46 18.01 -6.62 22.82
N SER A 47 17.18 -6.83 21.80
CA SER A 47 16.35 -5.79 21.19
C SER A 47 14.90 -6.00 21.58
N PHE A 48 14.26 -4.94 22.08
CA PHE A 48 12.84 -4.90 22.40
C PHE A 48 12.11 -4.08 21.34
N PHE A 49 10.94 -4.56 20.91
CA PHE A 49 10.15 -3.97 19.83
C PHE A 49 8.79 -3.58 20.37
N ASP A 50 8.47 -2.29 20.34
CA ASP A 50 7.18 -1.78 20.78
C ASP A 50 6.44 -1.16 19.61
N ILE A 51 5.14 -1.48 19.48
CA ILE A 51 4.30 -0.80 18.49
C ILE A 51 3.90 0.59 19.00
N THR A 52 4.18 1.61 18.20
CA THR A 52 3.76 3.00 18.49
C THR A 52 2.25 3.16 18.34
N ASP A 53 1.68 4.23 18.90
CA ASP A 53 0.26 4.58 18.67
C ASP A 53 -0.06 4.75 17.19
N LYS A 54 0.87 5.35 16.43
CA LYS A 54 0.76 5.49 14.97
C LYS A 54 0.71 4.12 14.28
N GLY A 55 1.59 3.19 14.66
CA GLY A 55 1.60 1.83 14.16
C GLY A 55 0.29 1.09 14.45
N ARG A 56 -0.24 1.24 15.66
CA ARG A 56 -1.49 0.63 16.09
C ARG A 56 -2.69 1.16 15.30
N THR A 57 -2.81 2.48 15.16
CA THR A 57 -3.86 3.11 14.34
C THR A 57 -3.74 2.68 12.88
N PHE A 58 -2.51 2.62 12.34
CA PHE A 58 -2.25 2.19 10.98
C PHE A 58 -2.70 0.74 10.74
N LEU A 59 -2.36 -0.18 11.65
CA LEU A 59 -2.78 -1.58 11.57
C LEU A 59 -4.31 -1.71 11.63
N ASN A 60 -4.95 -1.00 12.55
CA ASN A 60 -6.41 -0.97 12.69
C ASN A 60 -7.12 -0.40 11.46
N SER A 61 -6.47 0.48 10.70
CA SER A 61 -6.97 1.01 9.42
C SER A 61 -6.78 0.05 8.22
N GLY A 62 -6.21 -1.13 8.47
CA GLY A 62 -5.98 -2.18 7.47
C GLY A 62 -4.57 -2.21 6.88
N GLY A 63 -3.64 -1.42 7.43
CA GLY A 63 -2.21 -1.55 7.17
C GLY A 63 -1.76 -1.27 5.74
N PHE A 64 -0.59 -1.83 5.39
CA PHE A 64 0.00 -1.71 4.06
C PHE A 64 -0.84 -2.40 2.99
N SER A 65 -1.56 -3.48 3.35
CA SER A 65 -2.45 -4.20 2.45
C SER A 65 -3.60 -3.35 1.92
N THR A 66 -4.18 -2.45 2.74
CA THR A 66 -5.20 -1.49 2.27
C THR A 66 -4.61 -0.47 1.30
N ILE A 67 -3.42 0.05 1.60
CA ILE A 67 -2.73 1.02 0.72
C ILE A 67 -2.39 0.40 -0.65
N GLU A 68 -1.94 -0.86 -0.70
CA GLU A 68 -1.72 -1.55 -1.97
C GLU A 68 -3.00 -1.75 -2.77
N LYS A 69 -4.12 -2.09 -2.10
CA LYS A 69 -5.42 -2.23 -2.75
C LYS A 69 -5.93 -0.90 -3.30
N GLU A 70 -5.77 0.19 -2.56
CA GLU A 70 -6.15 1.53 -3.04
C GLU A 70 -5.30 2.00 -4.21
N LYS A 71 -3.98 1.80 -4.16
CA LYS A 71 -3.08 2.11 -5.28
C LYS A 71 -3.44 1.31 -6.53
N THR A 72 -3.80 0.04 -6.35
CA THR A 72 -4.23 -0.84 -7.45
C THR A 72 -5.56 -0.37 -8.01
N LYS A 73 -6.58 -0.13 -7.16
CA LYS A 73 -7.90 0.36 -7.56
C LYS A 73 -7.84 1.72 -8.26
N SER A 74 -6.95 2.62 -7.81
CA SER A 74 -6.69 3.92 -8.45
C SER A 74 -6.09 3.77 -9.85
N LYS A 75 -5.16 2.83 -10.05
CA LYS A 75 -4.62 2.52 -11.39
C LYS A 75 -5.70 1.98 -12.33
N TYR A 76 -6.54 1.06 -11.86
CA TYR A 76 -7.66 0.53 -12.65
C TYR A 76 -8.68 1.63 -13.00
N ASN A 77 -9.04 2.49 -12.05
CA ASN A 77 -9.95 3.61 -12.32
C ASN A 77 -9.38 4.61 -13.32
N LYS A 78 -8.08 4.94 -13.23
CA LYS A 78 -7.42 5.79 -14.24
C LYS A 78 -7.45 5.17 -15.63
N ALA A 79 -7.19 3.87 -15.75
CA ALA A 79 -7.24 3.17 -17.03
C ALA A 79 -8.65 3.16 -17.62
N LEU A 80 -9.68 2.90 -16.80
CA LEU A 80 -11.09 2.94 -17.20
C LEU A 80 -11.52 4.33 -17.69
N ILE A 81 -11.16 5.38 -16.97
CA ILE A 81 -11.45 6.76 -17.37
C ILE A 81 -10.81 7.07 -18.72
N TRP A 82 -9.56 6.64 -18.94
CA TRP A 82 -8.86 6.88 -20.21
C TRP A 82 -9.54 6.15 -21.38
N ILE A 83 -9.98 4.92 -21.18
CA ILE A 83 -10.73 4.14 -22.18
C ILE A 83 -12.07 4.82 -22.51
N ILE A 84 -12.83 5.25 -21.50
CA ILE A 84 -14.12 5.94 -21.72
C ILE A 84 -13.91 7.25 -22.48
N CYS A 85 -12.89 8.03 -22.12
CA CYS A 85 -12.55 9.26 -22.83
C CYS A 85 -12.20 9.00 -24.30
N ALA A 86 -11.38 7.97 -24.58
CA ALA A 86 -11.00 7.60 -25.95
C ALA A 86 -12.19 7.15 -26.81
N ILE A 87 -13.13 6.39 -26.23
CA ILE A 87 -14.36 5.98 -26.93
C ILE A 87 -15.24 7.21 -27.19
N SER A 88 -15.37 8.12 -26.23
CA SER A 88 -16.21 9.31 -26.34
C SER A 88 -15.72 10.26 -27.44
N THR A 89 -14.40 10.48 -27.57
CA THR A 89 -13.83 11.29 -28.65
C THR A 89 -14.00 10.64 -30.02
N ALA A 90 -13.89 9.32 -30.13
CA ALA A 90 -14.12 8.61 -31.38
C ALA A 90 -15.58 8.74 -31.86
N ILE A 91 -16.55 8.63 -30.95
CA ILE A 91 -17.99 8.79 -31.28
C ILE A 91 -18.31 10.21 -31.74
N ILE A 92 -17.83 11.23 -31.01
CA ILE A 92 -18.04 12.63 -31.38
C ILE A 92 -17.41 12.93 -32.76
N GLY A 93 -16.20 12.44 -33.01
CA GLY A 93 -15.52 12.62 -34.32
C GLY A 93 -16.27 11.97 -35.48
N ALA A 94 -16.86 10.79 -35.28
CA ALA A 94 -17.68 10.11 -36.28
C ALA A 94 -18.99 10.87 -36.57
N ILE A 95 -19.66 11.41 -35.55
CA ILE A 95 -20.89 12.20 -35.72
C ILE A 95 -20.59 13.50 -36.47
N ILE A 96 -19.52 14.21 -36.11
CA ILE A 96 -19.12 15.43 -36.82
C ILE A 96 -18.79 15.13 -38.28
N SER A 97 -18.09 14.04 -38.56
CA SER A 97 -17.79 13.62 -39.94
C SER A 97 -19.04 13.33 -40.76
N LEU A 98 -20.06 12.70 -40.15
CA LEU A 98 -21.37 12.45 -40.78
C LEU A 98 -22.17 13.73 -41.06
N ILE A 99 -22.06 14.75 -40.20
CA ILE A 99 -22.75 16.03 -40.38
C ILE A 99 -22.05 16.92 -41.42
N VAL A 100 -20.71 16.93 -41.43
CA VAL A 100 -19.90 17.77 -42.32
C VAL A 100 -19.82 17.18 -43.73
N ASN A 101 -19.88 15.86 -43.85
CA ASN A 101 -19.85 15.18 -45.15
C ASN A 101 -20.99 14.14 -45.25
N PRO A 102 -22.26 14.60 -45.27
CA PRO A 102 -23.38 13.71 -45.50
C PRO A 102 -23.27 13.22 -46.96
N GLN A 103 -23.20 11.91 -47.15
CA GLN A 103 -23.34 11.33 -48.49
C GLN A 103 -24.71 11.68 -49.09
#